data_AF-A0A7V9ZTF4-F1
#
_entry.id   AF-A0A7V9ZTF4-F1
#
_cell.length_a   1.000
_cell.length_b   1.000
_cell.length_c   1.000
_cell.angle_alpha   90.00
_cell.angle_beta   90.00
_cell.angle_gamma   90.00
#
_symmetry.space_group_name_H-M   'P 1'
#
loop_
_entity.id
_entity.type
_entity.pdbx_description
1 polymer ?
#
loop_
_entity_poly.entity_id
_entity_poly.type
_entity_poly.pdbx_seq_one_letter_code
_entity_poly.pdbx_strand_id
1 'polypeptide(L)'
;EAIRRVRTGGGTTLYDAVEILINSYLKQSGGRKAIVILTDGIDTSSIRATFDSTVRLAAEQYSLIYPIQYNTDNMLDKKVAATDSNLGPTIYTTPSGESIRSAFERGNRYLRLLSQTSGGRFYYGDSLKNLERSFAQIANELRQQYSIGYYPKNQALKKEKRRIKVRVGVPEGVVKTRENYIYKPESQ
;
A
#
# COMPACT_ATOMS: atom_id res chain seq x y z
N GLU A 1 -18.13 17.25 2.70
CA GLU A 1 -18.90 16.87 3.90
C GLU A 1 -18.32 15.66 4.64
N ALA A 2 -18.16 14.48 4.00
CA ALA A 2 -17.72 13.24 4.69
C ALA A 2 -16.34 13.30 5.37
N ILE A 3 -15.34 13.96 4.75
CA ILE A 3 -13.97 14.08 5.31
C ILE A 3 -13.98 14.82 6.68
N ARG A 4 -14.89 15.80 6.85
CA ARG A 4 -14.99 16.56 8.11
C ARG A 4 -15.60 15.77 9.26
N ARG A 5 -16.22 14.62 9.00
CA ARG A 5 -16.83 13.74 10.00
C ARG A 5 -15.94 12.56 10.41
N VAL A 6 -14.71 12.50 9.88
CA VAL A 6 -13.74 11.45 10.24
C VAL A 6 -13.36 11.62 11.71
N ARG A 7 -13.68 10.62 12.53
CA ARG A 7 -13.21 10.54 13.91
C ARG A 7 -11.81 9.94 13.89
N THR A 8 -10.84 10.65 14.47
CA THR A 8 -9.50 10.10 14.71
C THR A 8 -9.59 9.09 15.85
N GLY A 9 -9.26 7.81 15.58
CA GLY A 9 -9.16 6.77 16.61
C GLY A 9 -7.85 6.87 17.40
N GLY A 10 -7.74 6.10 18.49
CA GLY A 10 -6.55 6.08 19.37
C GLY A 10 -5.34 5.32 18.81
N GLY A 11 -5.39 4.86 17.56
CA GLY A 11 -4.31 4.12 16.90
C GLY A 11 -4.58 3.94 15.41
N THR A 12 -3.58 3.43 14.68
CA THR A 12 -3.64 3.21 13.24
C THR A 12 -3.89 1.73 12.94
N THR A 13 -5.02 1.43 12.29
CA THR A 13 -5.45 0.08 11.89
C THR A 13 -5.32 -0.11 10.37
N LEU A 14 -4.11 0.11 9.86
CA LEU A 14 -3.81 0.09 8.43
C LEU A 14 -4.11 -1.27 7.79
N TYR A 15 -3.70 -2.37 8.42
CA TYR A 15 -3.92 -3.70 7.85
C TYR A 15 -5.41 -4.05 7.79
N ASP A 16 -6.15 -3.80 8.87
CA ASP A 16 -7.60 -4.05 8.90
C ASP A 16 -8.32 -3.19 7.86
N ALA A 17 -7.93 -1.93 7.69
CA ALA A 17 -8.49 -1.03 6.68
C ALA A 17 -8.27 -1.57 5.25
N VAL A 18 -7.07 -2.07 4.94
CA VAL A 18 -6.78 -2.66 3.62
C VAL A 18 -7.60 -3.93 3.39
N GLU A 19 -7.71 -4.80 4.38
CA GLU A 19 -8.53 -6.01 4.28
C GLU A 19 -10.02 -5.68 4.03
N ILE A 20 -10.57 -4.73 4.78
CA ILE A 20 -11.97 -4.30 4.63
C ILE A 20 -12.20 -3.67 3.26
N LEU A 21 -11.30 -2.78 2.80
CA LEU A 21 -11.42 -2.16 1.48
C LEU A 21 -11.48 -3.23 0.38
N ILE A 22 -10.55 -4.19 0.41
CA ILE A 22 -10.47 -5.24 -0.58
C ILE A 22 -11.68 -6.19 -0.53
N ASN A 23 -12.08 -6.64 0.65
CA ASN A 23 -13.16 -7.63 0.77
C ASN A 23 -14.56 -7.05 0.62
N SER A 24 -14.81 -5.85 1.15
CA SER A 24 -16.16 -5.28 1.22
C SER A 24 -16.49 -4.42 0.01
N TYR A 25 -15.55 -3.60 -0.46
CA TYR A 25 -15.82 -2.61 -1.51
C TYR A 25 -15.36 -3.08 -2.89
N LEU A 26 -14.24 -3.82 -2.95
CA LEU A 26 -13.66 -4.22 -4.23
C LEU A 26 -14.21 -5.54 -4.78
N LYS A 27 -14.86 -6.39 -3.97
CA LYS A 27 -15.55 -7.59 -4.49
C LYS A 27 -16.94 -7.32 -5.09
N GLN A 28 -17.63 -6.28 -4.65
CA GLN A 28 -19.06 -6.08 -4.96
C GLN A 28 -19.35 -5.23 -6.21
N SER A 29 -18.36 -4.50 -6.74
CA SER A 29 -18.56 -3.58 -7.87
C SER A 29 -17.85 -4.05 -9.15
N GLY A 30 -18.48 -3.91 -10.30
CA GLY A 30 -17.79 -4.05 -11.59
C GLY A 30 -16.84 -2.87 -11.86
N GLY A 31 -15.89 -3.04 -12.77
CA GLY A 31 -15.02 -1.95 -13.26
C GLY A 31 -13.63 -1.87 -12.61
N ARG A 32 -12.83 -0.94 -13.13
CA ARG A 32 -11.44 -0.71 -12.71
C ARG A 32 -11.42 0.02 -11.38
N LYS A 33 -10.62 -0.47 -10.44
CA LYS A 33 -10.57 0.06 -9.09
C LYS A 33 -9.15 0.38 -8.66
N ALA A 34 -9.04 1.44 -7.88
CA ALA A 34 -7.80 1.85 -7.27
C ALA A 34 -8.03 2.22 -5.80
N ILE A 35 -7.06 1.90 -4.96
CA ILE A 35 -6.97 2.33 -3.57
C ILE A 35 -5.86 3.35 -3.49
N VAL A 36 -6.14 4.53 -2.96
CA VAL A 36 -5.11 5.50 -2.57
C VAL A 36 -5.00 5.47 -1.05
N ILE A 37 -3.79 5.21 -0.54
CA ILE A 37 -3.52 5.11 0.90
C ILE A 37 -2.65 6.30 1.28
N LEU A 38 -3.07 7.13 2.22
CA LEU A 38 -2.27 8.22 2.80
C LEU A 38 -2.01 7.90 4.27
N THR A 39 -0.76 7.61 4.62
CA THR A 39 -0.37 7.13 5.97
C THR A 39 1.14 7.25 6.16
N ASP A 40 1.63 7.22 7.39
CA ASP A 40 3.06 7.02 7.68
C ASP A 40 3.49 5.53 7.55
N GLY A 41 2.52 4.62 7.51
CA GLY A 41 2.70 3.18 7.34
C GLY A 41 2.79 2.42 8.66
N ILE A 42 2.73 3.11 9.81
CA ILE A 42 2.84 2.48 11.11
C ILE A 42 1.48 1.94 11.52
N ASP A 43 1.34 0.61 11.51
CA ASP A 43 0.20 -0.08 12.10
C ASP A 43 0.44 -0.35 13.59
N THR A 44 -0.49 0.11 14.44
CA THR A 44 -0.38 0.00 15.91
C THR A 44 -1.47 -0.86 16.54
N SER A 45 -2.56 -1.14 15.82
CA SER A 45 -3.80 -1.61 16.45
C SER A 45 -4.65 -2.54 15.58
N SER A 46 -4.15 -3.00 14.42
CA SER A 46 -4.89 -3.99 13.63
C SER A 46 -5.03 -5.30 14.40
N ILE A 47 -6.23 -5.87 14.39
CA ILE A 47 -6.54 -7.11 15.12
C ILE A 47 -7.03 -8.23 14.20
N ARG A 48 -7.49 -7.92 12.99
CA ARG A 48 -8.08 -8.90 12.07
C ARG A 48 -7.09 -9.34 11.01
N ALA A 49 -6.30 -8.39 10.52
CA ALA A 49 -5.42 -8.54 9.38
C ALA A 49 -3.96 -8.29 9.77
N THR A 50 -3.05 -8.85 8.96
CA THR A 50 -1.62 -8.72 9.16
C THR A 50 -0.96 -8.15 7.91
N PHE A 51 0.30 -7.76 8.05
CA PHE A 51 1.17 -7.40 6.93
C PHE A 51 1.10 -8.46 5.82
N ASP A 52 1.34 -9.73 6.14
CA ASP A 52 1.42 -10.79 5.14
C ASP A 52 0.07 -11.15 4.55
N SER A 53 -1.00 -11.13 5.34
CA SER A 53 -2.34 -11.43 4.84
C SER A 53 -2.80 -10.37 3.84
N THR A 54 -2.54 -9.10 4.12
CA THR A 54 -2.94 -7.98 3.25
C THR A 54 -2.09 -7.84 2.00
N VAL A 55 -0.77 -8.10 2.08
CA VAL A 55 0.07 -8.20 0.88
C VAL A 55 -0.41 -9.34 -0.02
N ARG A 56 -0.75 -10.51 0.55
CA ARG A 56 -1.33 -11.62 -0.21
C ARG A 56 -2.69 -11.23 -0.82
N LEU A 57 -3.56 -10.56 -0.07
CA LEU A 57 -4.86 -10.09 -0.59
C LEU A 57 -4.67 -9.12 -1.76
N ALA A 58 -3.71 -8.20 -1.69
CA ALA A 58 -3.35 -7.31 -2.79
C ALA A 58 -2.84 -8.09 -4.03
N ALA A 59 -2.12 -9.19 -3.82
CA ALA A 59 -1.66 -10.09 -4.88
C ALA A 59 -2.79 -10.88 -5.55
N GLU A 60 -3.88 -11.11 -4.84
CA GLU A 60 -5.01 -11.91 -5.32
C GLU A 60 -6.10 -11.07 -5.99
N GLN A 61 -6.18 -9.77 -5.70
CA GLN A 61 -7.25 -8.90 -6.16
C GLN A 61 -6.78 -7.93 -7.26
N TYR A 62 -7.69 -7.62 -8.20
CA TYR A 62 -7.43 -6.75 -9.35
C TYR A 62 -7.70 -5.28 -8.98
N SER A 63 -6.95 -4.72 -8.04
CA SER A 63 -7.02 -3.29 -7.70
C SER A 63 -5.64 -2.69 -7.57
N LEU A 64 -5.43 -1.54 -8.21
CA LEU A 64 -4.17 -0.80 -8.11
C LEU A 64 -4.09 -0.13 -6.75
N ILE A 65 -2.97 -0.28 -6.04
CA ILE A 65 -2.77 0.37 -4.74
C ILE A 65 -1.69 1.44 -4.90
N TYR A 66 -2.04 2.67 -4.52
CA TYR A 66 -1.18 3.85 -4.57
C TYR A 66 -0.94 4.39 -3.16
N PRO A 67 0.08 3.89 -2.46
CA PRO A 67 0.49 4.47 -1.19
C PRO A 67 1.19 5.81 -1.40
N ILE A 68 0.81 6.77 -0.58
CA ILE A 68 1.47 8.05 -0.39
C ILE A 68 1.93 8.07 1.07
N GLN A 69 3.22 7.83 1.29
CA GLN A 69 3.78 7.82 2.62
C GLN A 69 4.06 9.23 3.11
N TYR A 70 3.52 9.62 4.25
CA TYR A 70 3.94 10.85 4.92
C TYR A 70 5.03 10.53 5.95
N ASN A 71 6.23 11.11 5.79
CA ASN A 71 7.34 10.81 6.69
C ASN A 71 7.23 11.60 8.01
N THR A 72 6.98 10.88 9.10
CA THR A 72 6.96 11.40 10.48
C THR A 72 8.26 11.15 11.25
N ASP A 73 9.26 10.46 10.67
CA ASP A 73 10.55 10.13 11.30
C ASP A 73 11.32 11.40 11.71
N ASN A 74 11.35 12.40 10.83
CA ASN A 74 12.00 13.69 11.09
C ASN A 74 11.40 14.47 12.28
N MET A 75 10.17 14.14 12.71
CA MET A 75 9.57 14.75 13.91
C MET A 75 10.09 14.11 15.20
N LEU A 76 10.67 12.91 15.14
CA LEU A 76 11.24 12.22 16.29
C LEU A 76 12.63 12.76 16.59
N ASP A 77 13.48 12.87 15.56
CA ASP A 77 14.83 13.43 15.71
C ASP A 77 14.80 14.84 16.30
N LYS A 78 13.83 15.66 15.90
CA LYS A 78 13.61 17.00 16.46
C LYS A 78 13.15 16.99 17.93
N LYS A 79 12.42 15.95 18.37
CA LYS A 79 12.01 15.79 19.78
C LYS A 79 13.14 15.24 20.64
N VAL A 80 13.95 14.32 20.13
CA VAL A 80 15.17 13.82 20.79
C VAL A 80 16.16 14.97 20.98
N ALA A 81 16.41 15.77 19.94
CA ALA A 81 17.33 16.92 20.02
C ALA A 81 16.84 18.05 20.95
N ALA A 82 15.54 18.10 21.27
CA ALA A 82 14.96 19.05 22.21
C ALA A 82 14.94 18.53 23.67
N THR A 83 15.34 17.27 23.89
CA THR A 83 15.41 16.66 25.23
C THR A 83 16.83 16.81 25.78
N ASP A 84 16.95 17.16 27.06
CA ASP A 84 18.22 17.40 27.76
C ASP A 84 19.22 16.26 27.48
N SER A 85 20.38 16.62 26.92
CA SER A 85 21.44 15.70 26.46
C SER A 85 22.00 14.80 27.56
N ASN A 86 21.66 15.08 28.83
CA ASN A 86 22.08 14.30 30.00
C ASN A 86 21.22 13.05 30.28
N LEU A 87 20.05 12.88 29.65
CA LEU A 87 19.16 11.73 29.91
C LEU A 87 19.45 10.47 29.05
N GLY A 88 20.50 10.51 28.22
CA GLY A 88 20.78 9.43 27.27
C GLY A 88 19.76 9.36 26.12
N PRO A 89 19.92 8.41 25.17
CA PRO A 89 19.05 8.32 24.01
C PRO A 89 17.61 7.96 24.43
N THR A 90 16.67 8.88 24.22
CA THR A 90 15.24 8.61 24.42
C THR A 90 14.75 7.65 23.33
N ILE A 91 14.39 6.43 23.72
CA ILE A 91 13.82 5.43 22.81
C ILE A 91 12.30 5.64 22.79
N TYR A 92 11.78 6.18 21.69
CA TYR A 92 10.34 6.17 21.45
C TYR A 92 9.91 4.80 20.96
N THR A 93 8.81 4.27 21.52
CA THR A 93 8.20 3.00 21.11
C THR A 93 6.74 3.19 20.71
N THR A 94 6.23 2.30 19.86
CA THR A 94 4.79 2.14 19.62
C THR A 94 4.09 1.67 20.90
N PRO A 95 2.74 1.69 20.97
CA PRO A 95 2.00 1.08 22.07
C PRO A 95 2.31 -0.42 22.27
N SER A 96 2.78 -1.12 21.23
CA SER A 96 3.20 -2.52 21.30
C SER A 96 4.65 -2.73 21.76
N GLY A 97 5.37 -1.65 22.10
CA GLY A 97 6.77 -1.71 22.53
C GLY A 97 7.79 -1.83 21.39
N GLU A 98 7.36 -1.75 20.13
CA GLU A 98 8.26 -1.73 18.96
C GLU A 98 8.97 -0.37 18.89
N SER A 99 10.27 -0.34 18.61
CA SER A 99 10.96 0.94 18.42
C SER A 99 10.33 1.71 17.27
N ILE A 100 10.13 3.02 17.40
CA ILE A 100 9.46 3.78 16.35
C ILE A 100 10.23 3.68 15.02
N ARG A 101 11.57 3.65 15.04
CA ARG A 101 12.39 3.45 13.85
C ARG A 101 12.10 2.13 13.14
N SER A 102 12.04 1.01 13.87
CA SER A 102 11.70 -0.28 13.27
C SER A 102 10.26 -0.30 12.73
N ALA A 103 9.34 0.40 13.42
CA ALA A 103 7.96 0.53 12.95
C ALA A 103 7.86 1.32 11.64
N PHE A 104 8.64 2.40 11.48
CA PHE A 104 8.75 3.15 10.22
C PHE A 104 9.30 2.29 9.09
N GLU A 105 10.38 1.54 9.34
CA GLU A 105 10.97 0.64 8.34
C GLU A 105 9.98 -0.45 7.91
N ARG A 106 9.27 -1.05 8.87
CA ARG A 106 8.20 -2.03 8.61
C ARG A 106 7.09 -1.41 7.78
N GLY A 107 6.64 -0.20 8.12
CA GLY A 107 5.61 0.54 7.40
C GLY A 107 6.03 0.92 5.98
N ASN A 108 7.24 1.45 5.79
CA ASN A 108 7.78 1.77 4.47
C ASN A 108 7.82 0.53 3.57
N ARG A 109 8.38 -0.57 4.10
CA ARG A 109 8.42 -1.85 3.38
C ARG A 109 7.02 -2.34 3.03
N TYR A 110 6.06 -2.23 3.95
CA TYR A 110 4.68 -2.62 3.73
C TYR A 110 4.05 -1.88 2.54
N LEU A 111 4.11 -0.54 2.56
CA LEU A 111 3.53 0.31 1.53
C LEU A 111 4.19 0.03 0.17
N ARG A 112 5.51 -0.10 0.12
CA ARG A 112 6.22 -0.46 -1.11
C ARG A 112 5.74 -1.80 -1.67
N LEU A 113 5.64 -2.83 -0.83
CA LEU A 113 5.17 -4.15 -1.26
C LEU A 113 3.74 -4.12 -1.77
N LEU A 114 2.83 -3.36 -1.15
CA LEU A 114 1.46 -3.20 -1.67
C LEU A 114 1.45 -2.61 -3.09
N SER A 115 2.24 -1.57 -3.33
CA SER A 115 2.31 -0.93 -4.65
C SER A 115 2.92 -1.86 -5.71
N GLN A 116 4.00 -2.56 -5.37
CA GLN A 116 4.68 -3.51 -6.27
C GLN A 116 3.78 -4.70 -6.61
N THR A 117 3.12 -5.24 -5.60
CA THR A 117 2.27 -6.43 -5.73
C THR A 117 1.01 -6.13 -6.54
N SER A 118 0.40 -4.96 -6.32
CA SER A 118 -0.80 -4.53 -7.05
C SER A 118 -0.51 -3.99 -8.45
N GLY A 119 0.73 -3.59 -8.74
CA GLY A 119 1.14 -2.91 -9.97
C GLY A 119 0.95 -1.39 -9.95
N GLY A 120 0.67 -0.81 -8.79
CA GLY A 120 0.55 0.64 -8.60
C GLY A 120 1.90 1.36 -8.41
N ARG A 121 1.86 2.50 -7.72
CA ARG A 121 3.04 3.34 -7.42
C ARG A 121 3.07 3.79 -5.97
N PHE A 122 4.26 3.78 -5.40
CA PHE A 122 4.56 4.37 -4.12
C PHE A 122 5.02 5.83 -4.32
N TYR A 123 4.52 6.73 -3.47
CA TYR A 123 4.89 8.15 -3.45
C TYR A 123 5.30 8.60 -2.05
N TYR A 124 6.14 9.62 -2.00
CA TYR A 124 6.46 10.35 -0.78
C TYR A 124 5.61 11.62 -0.68
N GLY A 125 4.95 11.80 0.47
CA GLY A 125 4.05 12.88 0.81
C GLY A 125 4.71 13.98 1.64
N ASP A 126 6.02 14.15 1.57
CA ASP A 126 6.81 15.00 2.48
C ASP A 126 6.54 16.51 2.33
N SER A 127 5.75 16.92 1.34
CA SER A 127 5.28 18.30 1.18
C SER A 127 3.92 18.35 0.48
N LEU A 128 3.16 19.42 0.73
CA LEU A 128 1.88 19.66 0.07
C LEU A 128 2.01 19.67 -1.46
N LYS A 129 3.09 20.27 -1.97
CA LYS A 129 3.40 20.30 -3.41
C LYS A 129 3.66 18.91 -3.98
N ASN A 130 4.35 18.04 -3.25
CA ASN A 130 4.57 16.65 -3.68
C ASN A 130 3.26 15.86 -3.64
N LEU A 131 2.44 16.07 -2.61
CA LEU A 131 1.14 15.43 -2.47
C LEU A 131 0.21 15.78 -3.65
N GLU A 132 0.09 17.06 -3.99
CA GLU A 132 -0.69 17.53 -5.15
C GLU A 132 -0.21 16.88 -6.45
N ARG A 133 1.11 16.84 -6.67
CA ARG A 133 1.72 16.18 -7.83
C ARG A 133 1.42 14.67 -7.86
N SER A 134 1.52 13.99 -6.73
CA SER A 134 1.22 12.55 -6.63
C SER A 134 -0.23 12.26 -6.99
N PHE A 135 -1.19 13.03 -6.47
CA PHE A 135 -2.59 12.87 -6.84
C PHE A 135 -2.84 13.16 -8.32
N ALA A 136 -2.23 14.19 -8.89
CA ALA A 136 -2.33 14.48 -10.32
C ALA A 136 -1.78 13.34 -11.19
N GLN A 137 -0.64 12.76 -10.79
CA GLN A 137 -0.04 11.60 -11.47
C GLN A 137 -0.91 10.36 -11.37
N ILE A 138 -1.46 10.06 -10.18
CA ILE A 138 -2.41 8.95 -9.99
C ILE A 138 -3.63 9.15 -10.89
N ALA A 139 -4.22 10.35 -10.91
CA ALA A 139 -5.39 10.64 -11.75
C ALA A 139 -5.09 10.49 -13.26
N ASN A 140 -3.91 10.92 -13.71
CA ASN A 140 -3.48 10.72 -15.09
C ASN A 140 -3.27 9.24 -15.43
N GLU A 141 -2.62 8.48 -14.54
CA GLU A 141 -2.37 7.05 -14.74
C GLU A 141 -3.68 6.26 -14.81
N LEU A 142 -4.63 6.56 -13.92
CA LEU A 142 -5.96 5.93 -13.92
C LEU A 142 -6.77 6.23 -15.18
N ARG A 143 -6.54 7.38 -15.83
CA ARG A 143 -7.18 7.74 -17.12
C ARG A 143 -6.53 7.08 -18.34
N GLN A 144 -5.24 6.72 -18.27
CA GLN A 144 -4.45 6.27 -19.42
C GLN A 144 -4.14 4.77 -19.42
N GLN A 145 -4.85 3.98 -18.61
CA GLN A 145 -4.55 2.57 -18.45
C GLN A 145 -5.13 1.70 -19.58
N TYR A 146 -4.28 0.91 -20.23
CA TYR A 146 -4.66 -0.21 -21.11
C TYR A 146 -4.53 -1.52 -20.33
N SER A 147 -5.60 -2.32 -20.24
CA SER A 147 -5.57 -3.63 -19.60
C SER A 147 -5.38 -4.73 -20.64
N ILE A 148 -4.33 -5.55 -20.50
CA ILE A 148 -4.14 -6.76 -21.29
C ILE A 148 -4.50 -7.96 -20.42
N GLY A 149 -5.51 -8.73 -20.83
CA GLY A 149 -5.87 -9.99 -20.19
C GLY A 149 -4.99 -11.13 -20.68
N TYR A 150 -4.45 -11.94 -19.78
CA TYR A 150 -3.76 -13.19 -20.10
C TYR A 150 -4.56 -14.36 -19.51
N TYR A 151 -5.09 -15.21 -20.39
CA TYR A 151 -5.80 -16.43 -20.01
C TYR A 151 -4.86 -17.62 -20.27
N PRO A 152 -4.33 -18.29 -19.22
CA PRO A 152 -3.47 -19.44 -19.42
C PRO A 152 -4.23 -20.61 -20.03
N LYS A 153 -3.61 -21.31 -21.00
CA LYS A 153 -4.23 -22.47 -21.68
C LYS A 153 -4.38 -23.72 -20.79
N ASN A 154 -3.53 -23.86 -19.76
CA ASN A 154 -3.57 -25.00 -18.82
C ASN A 154 -4.11 -24.55 -17.47
N GLN A 155 -5.11 -25.27 -16.94
CA GLN A 155 -5.63 -25.08 -15.58
C GLN A 155 -4.47 -25.22 -14.59
N ALA A 156 -4.19 -24.14 -13.86
CA ALA A 156 -3.14 -24.12 -12.87
C ALA A 156 -3.49 -25.06 -11.71
N LEU A 157 -2.49 -25.75 -11.16
CA LEU A 157 -2.66 -26.45 -9.89
C LEU A 157 -3.01 -25.41 -8.80
N LYS A 158 -3.89 -25.77 -7.86
CA LYS A 158 -4.37 -24.87 -6.81
C LYS A 158 -3.18 -24.18 -6.12
N LYS A 159 -3.13 -22.83 -6.15
CA LYS A 159 -2.05 -21.97 -5.58
C LYS A 159 -0.72 -21.90 -6.37
N GLU A 160 -0.66 -22.32 -7.62
CA GLU A 160 0.52 -22.14 -8.49
C GLU A 160 0.81 -20.63 -8.72
N LYS A 161 2.05 -20.19 -8.49
CA LYS A 161 2.51 -18.82 -8.80
C LYS A 161 3.06 -18.77 -10.22
N ARG A 162 2.52 -17.89 -11.07
CA ARG A 162 3.06 -17.68 -12.44
C ARG A 162 3.61 -16.28 -12.58
N ARG A 163 4.85 -16.18 -13.09
CA ARG A 163 5.50 -14.90 -13.38
C ARG A 163 5.02 -14.36 -14.73
N ILE A 164 4.60 -13.10 -14.76
CA ILE A 164 4.15 -12.42 -15.99
C ILE A 164 5.22 -11.40 -16.39
N LYS A 165 5.63 -11.42 -17.66
CA LYS A 165 6.55 -10.44 -18.24
C LYS A 165 5.91 -9.84 -19.48
N VAL A 166 5.67 -8.53 -19.49
CA VAL A 166 5.19 -7.80 -20.67
C VAL A 166 6.36 -7.05 -21.30
N ARG A 167 6.40 -7.05 -22.64
CA ARG A 167 7.30 -6.22 -23.45
C ARG A 167 6.43 -5.37 -24.36
N VAL A 168 6.74 -4.10 -24.51
CA VAL A 168 6.06 -3.18 -25.44
C VAL A 168 7.00 -2.80 -26.56
N GLY A 169 6.47 -2.64 -27.77
CA GLY A 169 7.20 -2.24 -28.96
C GLY A 169 7.23 -0.72 -29.18
N VAL A 170 7.31 0.07 -28.11
CA VAL A 170 7.44 1.54 -28.21
C VAL A 170 8.79 2.00 -27.64
N PRO A 171 9.52 2.91 -28.31
CA PRO A 171 10.87 3.30 -27.91
C PRO A 171 10.98 3.87 -26.48
N GLU A 172 9.95 4.56 -25.99
CA GLU A 172 9.94 5.22 -24.68
C GLU A 172 8.82 4.73 -23.73
N GLY A 173 8.29 3.53 -23.96
CA GLY A 173 7.22 3.00 -23.12
C GLY A 173 7.71 2.52 -21.76
N VAL A 174 7.25 3.16 -20.68
CA VAL A 174 7.40 2.62 -19.32
C VAL A 174 6.36 1.53 -19.10
N VAL A 175 6.78 0.27 -19.19
CA VAL A 175 5.92 -0.89 -18.92
C VAL A 175 5.89 -1.19 -17.43
N LYS A 176 4.69 -1.28 -16.86
CA LYS A 176 4.48 -1.83 -15.53
C LYS A 176 3.49 -2.97 -15.57
N THR A 177 3.84 -4.06 -14.90
CA THR A 177 3.05 -5.29 -14.87
C THR A 177 2.95 -5.79 -13.45
N ARG A 178 1.90 -6.55 -13.16
CA ARG A 178 1.93 -7.44 -12.01
C ARG A 178 3.03 -8.47 -12.25
N GLU A 179 3.95 -8.62 -11.32
CA GLU A 179 5.03 -9.60 -11.47
C GLU A 179 4.49 -11.03 -11.43
N ASN A 180 3.43 -11.26 -10.64
CA ASN A 180 2.87 -12.59 -10.41
C ASN A 180 1.33 -12.56 -10.29
N TYR A 181 0.69 -13.68 -10.64
CA TYR A 181 -0.72 -13.95 -10.35
C TYR A 181 -0.87 -15.30 -9.65
N ILE A 182 -1.85 -15.40 -8.75
CA ILE A 182 -2.23 -16.64 -8.04
C ILE A 182 -3.61 -17.06 -8.57
N TYR A 183 -3.68 -18.22 -9.22
CA TYR A 183 -4.94 -18.79 -9.68
C TYR A 183 -5.80 -19.25 -8.49
N LYS A 184 -7.01 -18.70 -8.39
CA LYS A 184 -8.08 -19.23 -7.55
C LYS A 184 -9.18 -19.79 -8.45
N PRO A 185 -9.50 -21.09 -8.40
CA PRO A 185 -10.72 -21.58 -9.02
C PRO A 185 -11.90 -20.90 -8.33
N GLU A 186 -12.88 -20.42 -9.11
CA GLU A 186 -14.16 -19.98 -8.54
C GLU A 186 -14.75 -21.13 -7.73
N SER A 187 -15.07 -20.86 -6.47
CA SER A 187 -15.94 -21.76 -5.70
C SER A 187 -17.32 -21.66 -6.33
N GLN A 188 -17.72 -22.71 -7.03
CA GLN A 188 -19.12 -22.95 -7.41
C GLN A 188 -20.00 -23.00 -6.17
#